data_AF-A0A371WNB9-F1
#
_entry.id   AF-A0A371WNB9-F1
#
_cell.length_a   1.000
_cell.length_b   1.000
_cell.length_c   1.000
_cell.angle_alpha   90.00
_cell.angle_beta   90.00
_cell.angle_gamma   90.00
#
_symmetry.space_group_name_H-M   'P 1'
#
loop_
_entity.id
_entity.type
_entity.pdbx_description
1 polymer ?
#
loop_
_entity_poly.entity_id
_entity_poly.type
_entity_poly.pdbx_seq_one_letter_code
_entity_poly.pdbx_strand_id
1 'polypeptide(L)' 'MTRLELLNRLKEVQQMPKYQGRDITTISSALSNQALAKHVEICEKAAGATPRFAGQASEPNQAHAGRA' A
#
# COMPACT_ATOMS: atom_id res chain seq x y z
N MET A 1 -10.85 4.02 19.48
CA MET A 1 -10.16 4.57 18.29
C MET A 1 -10.65 5.97 18.03
N THR A 2 -9.80 6.96 18.26
CA THR A 2 -10.02 8.33 17.79
C THR A 2 -9.57 8.46 16.33
N ARG A 3 -10.04 9.49 15.61
CA ARG A 3 -9.63 9.75 14.22
C ARG A 3 -8.12 9.90 14.08
N LEU A 4 -7.48 10.53 15.07
CA LEU A 4 -6.03 10.73 15.10
C LEU A 4 -5.26 9.42 15.18
N GLU A 5 -5.70 8.49 16.03
CA GLU A 5 -5.08 7.16 16.14
C GLU A 5 -5.16 6.38 14.83
N LEU A 6 -6.32 6.44 14.15
CA LEU A 6 -6.50 5.77 12.86
C LEU A 6 -5.57 6.33 11.77
N LEU A 7 -5.39 7.66 11.74
CA LEU A 7 -4.46 8.30 10.80
C LEU A 7 -3.00 7.95 11.10
N ASN A 8 -2.62 7.87 12.38
CA ASN A 8 -1.26 7.45 12.76
C ASN A 8 -0.97 6.03 12.30
N ARG A 9 -1.88 5.07 12.54
CA ARG A 9 -1.73 3.69 12.06
C ARG A 9 -1.66 3.60 10.54
N LEU A 10 -2.51 4.34 9.84
CA LEU A 10 -2.47 4.38 8.39
C LEU A 10 -1.13 4.90 7.87
N LYS A 11 -0.56 5.92 8.52
CA LYS A 11 0.74 6.48 8.18
C LYS A 11 1.85 5.44 8.34
N GLU A 12 1.81 4.63 9.40
CA GLU A 12 2.75 3.52 9.60
C GLU A 12 2.62 2.47 8.49
N VAL A 13 1.39 2.07 8.14
CA VAL A 13 1.16 1.13 7.03
C VAL A 13 1.64 1.69 5.70
N GLN A 14 1.47 2.99 5.44
CA GLN A 14 1.93 3.65 4.22
C GLN A 14 3.47 3.64 4.07
N GLN A 15 4.23 3.58 5.17
CA GLN A 15 5.70 3.45 5.11
C GLN A 15 6.14 2.08 4.59
N MET A 16 5.25 1.10 4.51
CA MET A 16 5.62 -0.23 4.03
C MET A 16 5.86 -0.23 2.51
N PRO A 17 6.88 -0.97 2.01
CA PRO A 17 7.22 -1.02 0.59
C PRO A 17 6.04 -1.37 -0.32
N LYS A 18 5.11 -2.22 0.17
CA LYS A 18 3.89 -2.62 -0.53
C LYS A 18 2.97 -1.45 -0.92
N TYR A 19 3.05 -0.34 -0.19
CA TYR A 19 2.20 0.84 -0.35
C TYR A 19 2.96 2.05 -0.90
N GLN A 20 4.25 1.89 -1.24
CA GLN A 20 5.00 2.92 -1.95
C GLN A 20 4.31 3.26 -3.27
N GLY A 21 4.20 4.56 -3.56
CA GLY A 21 3.55 5.08 -4.77
C GLY A 21 2.02 5.09 -4.74
N ARG A 22 1.37 4.76 -3.61
CA ARG A 22 -0.09 4.94 -3.43
C ARG A 22 -0.40 6.01 -2.39
N ASP A 23 -1.24 6.96 -2.79
CA ASP A 23 -1.67 8.07 -1.94
C ASP A 23 -2.89 7.68 -1.06
N ILE A 24 -2.65 6.74 -0.15
CA ILE A 24 -3.70 6.10 0.69
C ILE A 24 -4.24 7.09 1.74
N THR A 25 -3.40 8.03 2.17
CA THR A 25 -3.77 9.08 3.13
C THR A 25 -4.73 10.10 2.52
N THR A 26 -4.62 10.39 1.22
CA THR A 26 -5.53 11.31 0.53
C THR A 26 -6.98 10.79 0.53
N ILE A 27 -7.18 9.50 0.27
CA ILE A 27 -8.51 8.86 0.31
C ILE A 27 -9.10 8.88 1.72
N SER A 28 -8.24 8.76 2.73
CA SER A 28 -8.65 8.70 4.15
C SER A 28 -9.20 10.02 4.68
N SER A 29 -8.88 11.13 4.04
CA SER A 29 -9.43 12.46 4.36
C SER A 29 -10.92 12.56 4.05
N ALA A 30 -11.42 11.79 3.07
CA ALA A 30 -12.82 11.78 2.65
C ALA A 30 -13.70 10.78 3.44
N LEU A 31 -13.11 10.00 4.34
CA LEU A 31 -13.80 8.95 5.07
C LEU A 31 -14.28 9.40 6.46
N SER A 32 -15.50 9.00 6.83
CA SER A 32 -15.99 9.05 8.21
C SER A 32 -15.15 8.16 9.12
N ASN A 33 -15.13 8.43 10.43
CA ASN A 33 -14.32 7.65 11.40
C ASN A 33 -14.56 6.13 11.33
N GLN A 34 -15.82 5.70 11.11
CA GLN A 34 -16.15 4.28 10.97
C GLN A 34 -15.58 3.67 9.68
N ALA A 35 -15.62 4.40 8.56
CA ALA A 35 -15.07 3.97 7.30
C ALA A 35 -13.54 3.97 7.32
N LEU A 36 -12.94 4.97 7.98
CA LEU A 36 -11.50 5.05 8.22
C LEU A 36 -11.02 3.84 9.05
N ALA A 37 -11.76 3.44 10.09
CA ALA A 37 -11.41 2.26 10.89
C ALA A 37 -11.38 0.98 10.04
N LYS A 38 -12.39 0.76 9.19
CA LYS A 38 -12.40 -0.39 8.26
C LYS A 38 -11.27 -0.31 7.22
N HIS A 39 -10.96 0.88 6.74
CA HIS A 39 -9.88 1.09 5.77
C HIS A 39 -8.51 0.75 6.35
N VAL A 40 -8.24 1.19 7.59
CA VAL A 40 -7.02 0.87 8.33
C VAL A 40 -6.90 -0.64 8.54
N GLU A 41 -7.96 -1.31 8.99
CA GLU A 41 -7.96 -2.77 9.18
C GLU A 41 -7.63 -3.52 7.88
N ILE A 42 -8.19 -3.10 6.74
CA ILE A 42 -7.89 -3.70 5.43
C ILE A 42 -6.42 -3.45 5.03
N CYS A 43 -5.91 -2.24 5.27
CA CYS A 43 -4.52 -1.90 4.99
C CYS A 43 -3.55 -2.69 5.88
N GLU A 44 -3.81 -2.81 7.18
CA GLU A 44 -3.02 -3.61 8.11
C GLU A 44 -3.07 -5.10 7.75
N LYS A 45 -4.25 -5.62 7.40
CA LYS A 45 -4.40 -7.02 6.97
C LYS A 45 -3.66 -7.29 5.68
N ALA A 46 -3.70 -6.37 4.71
CA ALA A 46 -2.94 -6.52 3.49
C ALA A 46 -1.43 -6.29 3.71
N ALA A 47 -1.01 -5.44 4.65
CA ALA A 47 0.38 -5.33 5.08
C ALA A 47 0.93 -6.65 5.64
N GLY A 48 0.19 -7.29 6.56
CA GLY A 48 0.58 -8.55 7.19
C GLY A 48 0.34 -9.79 6.33
N ALA A 49 -0.62 -9.74 5.41
CA ALA A 49 -0.78 -10.76 4.38
C ALA A 49 0.21 -10.46 3.26
N THR A 50 1.46 -10.91 3.41
CA THR A 50 2.45 -10.99 2.33
C THR A 50 1.79 -11.65 1.12
N PRO A 51 1.38 -10.91 0.07
CA PRO A 51 1.10 -11.57 -1.18
C PRO A 51 2.47 -11.92 -1.72
N ARG A 52 2.65 -13.12 -2.23
CA ARG A 52 3.82 -13.55 -3.01
C ARG A 52 4.10 -12.69 -4.28
N PHE A 53 3.51 -11.50 -4.39
CA PHE A 53 3.57 -10.60 -5.53
C PHE A 53 4.33 -9.29 -5.26
N ALA A 54 5.08 -9.19 -4.15
CA ALA A 54 6.11 -8.14 -3.99
C ALA A 54 7.41 -8.50 -4.73
N GLY A 55 7.29 -8.92 -6.00
CA GLY A 55 8.40 -9.38 -6.84
C GLY A 55 8.18 -9.20 -8.34
N GLN A 56 7.21 -8.37 -8.75
CA GLN A 56 7.05 -8.00 -10.16
C GLN A 56 7.15 -6.47 -10.31
N ALA A 57 8.25 -5.93 -9.83
CA ALA A 57 8.74 -4.64 -10.31
C ALA A 57 9.37 -4.91 -11.69
N SER A 58 8.59 -4.62 -12.73
CA SER A 58 9.04 -4.09 -14.02
C SER A 58 10.34 -4.67 -14.58
N GLU A 59 10.17 -5.57 -15.54
CA GLU A 59 11.15 -5.92 -16.56
C GLU A 59 11.80 -4.65 -17.15
N PRO A 60 13.13 -4.50 -17.13
CA PRO A 60 13.78 -3.70 -18.13
C PRO A 60 13.86 -4.57 -19.39
N ASN A 61 12.98 -4.26 -20.33
CA ASN A 61 13.23 -4.39 -21.76
C ASN A 61 14.74 -4.23 -22.06
N GLN A 62 15.46 -5.33 -22.28
CA GLN A 62 16.82 -5.30 -22.79
C GLN A 62 17.01 -6.32 -23.92
N ALA A 63 16.92 -5.76 -25.12
CA ALA A 63 17.72 -6.07 -26.30
C ALA A 63 17.58 -7.47 -26.91
N HIS A 64 16.74 -7.49 -27.95
CA HIS A 64 17.14 -7.90 -29.28
C HIS A 64 18.67 -7.91 -29.49
N ALA A 65 19.27 -9.10 -29.60
CA ALA A 65 20.53 -9.30 -30.29
C ALA A 65 20.56 -10.74 -30.81
N GLY A 66 20.46 -10.88 -32.14
CA GLY A 66 20.64 -12.17 -32.80
C GLY A 66 22.09 -12.66 -32.78
N ARG A 67 22.31 -13.71 -33.58
CA ARG A 67 23.59 -14.38 -33.94
C ARG A 67 23.92 -15.54 -32.98
N ALA A 68 24.35 -16.74 -33.43
CA ALA A 68 24.97 -17.17 -34.69
C ALA A 68 24.43 -18.53 -35.16
#